data_AF-A0AAV6TJW2-F1
#
_entry.id   AF-A0AAV6TJW2-F1
#
_cell.length_a   1.000
_cell.length_b   1.000
_cell.length_c   1.000
_cell.angle_alpha   90.00
_cell.angle_beta   90.00
_cell.angle_gamma   90.00
#
_symmetry.space_group_name_H-M   'P 1'
#
loop_
_entity.id
_entity.type
_entity.pdbx_description
1 polymer ?
#
loop_
_entity_poly.entity_id
_entity_poly.type
_entity_poly.pdbx_seq_one_letter_code
_entity_poly.pdbx_strand_id
1 'polypeptide(L)'
;MSCNDIIYLSARLNKDNRIETTIETCISMFVYTYCELKNPICFIDDHRNYCCEVSQTSFKKDKFKFIPNNALQAEGVHLVLPAVKATGGRTFIAGICAALRWVIKANLVEHPNHYSEGLLGFRGGCLVACTESSLWTKFCELEMPSAVSKNQNQDSIEPSPTEIPPCLMLVEAHLQRPVRTHNILKRKLDIAKEVKKKNSTGITSKDSNNIDENSKKDSNVEFTIYDENSCPVNGEDVSKALEDLVITEKSEDFSLHHNYLEGIDLTLADMIVFPCVHYLLVRLEVETDSIVVPEVDKDSLYKRDPSYTKMKIKQKSPSRVLQLL
;
A
#
# COMPACT_ATOMS: atom_id res chain seq x y z
N MET A 1 19.39 2.60 8.13
CA MET A 1 18.36 1.56 8.04
C MET A 1 18.92 0.32 8.70
N SER A 2 18.37 -0.03 9.86
CA SER A 2 18.69 -1.18 10.69
C SER A 2 17.42 -1.59 11.42
N CYS A 3 17.23 -2.88 11.73
CA CYS A 3 16.13 -3.31 12.60
C CYS A 3 16.31 -2.85 14.06
N ASN A 4 17.43 -2.20 14.41
CA ASN A 4 17.59 -1.50 15.68
C ASN A 4 17.12 -0.02 15.63
N ASP A 5 16.80 0.52 14.45
CA ASP A 5 16.26 1.88 14.32
C ASP A 5 14.90 1.97 15.04
N ILE A 6 14.70 2.98 15.87
CA ILE A 6 13.57 3.07 16.80
C ILE A 6 12.44 3.87 16.16
N ILE A 7 11.22 3.32 16.09
CA ILE A 7 10.04 4.11 15.74
C ILE A 7 9.42 4.75 16.99
N TYR A 8 8.92 5.96 16.82
CA TYR A 8 8.20 6.76 17.80
C TYR A 8 6.78 7.00 17.29
N LEU A 9 5.79 6.68 18.13
CA LEU A 9 4.37 6.61 17.78
C LEU A 9 3.52 7.29 18.87
N SER A 10 2.45 7.97 18.46
CA SER A 10 1.52 8.68 19.36
C SER A 10 0.51 7.70 19.95
N ALA A 11 0.58 7.43 21.26
CA ALA A 11 -0.36 6.58 22.00
C ALA A 11 -0.20 6.65 23.53
N ARG A 12 -1.29 6.39 24.26
CA ARG A 12 -1.31 6.12 25.71
C ARG A 12 -1.87 4.74 26.04
N LEU A 13 -1.49 4.20 27.20
CA LEU A 13 -2.11 3.00 27.77
C LEU A 13 -3.29 3.41 28.65
N ASN A 14 -4.48 2.84 28.42
CA ASN A 14 -5.65 3.11 29.25
C ASN A 14 -5.82 2.09 30.39
N LYS A 15 -6.85 2.32 31.22
CA LYS A 15 -7.09 1.54 32.46
C LYS A 15 -7.38 0.07 32.19
N ASP A 16 -7.93 -0.24 31.02
CA ASP A 16 -8.31 -1.59 30.60
C ASP A 16 -7.17 -2.32 29.86
N ASN A 17 -5.94 -1.79 29.92
CA ASN A 17 -4.74 -2.25 29.24
C ASN A 17 -4.83 -2.23 27.71
N ARG A 18 -5.71 -1.39 27.15
CA ARG A 18 -5.77 -1.11 25.71
C ARG A 18 -4.93 0.12 25.37
N ILE A 19 -4.50 0.21 24.11
CA ILE A 19 -3.64 1.27 23.60
C ILE A 19 -4.54 2.27 22.86
N GLU A 20 -4.86 3.38 23.54
CA GLU A 20 -5.54 4.52 22.92
C GLU A 20 -4.51 5.29 22.08
N THR A 21 -4.84 5.51 20.81
CA THR A 21 -3.85 5.85 19.80
C THR A 21 -4.43 6.72 18.67
N THR A 22 -3.57 7.40 17.90
CA THR A 22 -4.02 8.12 16.70
C THR A 22 -4.16 7.17 15.51
N ILE A 23 -4.84 7.61 14.45
CA ILE A 23 -5.00 6.85 13.21
C ILE A 23 -3.65 6.62 12.51
N GLU A 24 -2.73 7.57 12.57
CA GLU A 24 -1.38 7.46 11.97
C GLU A 24 -0.53 6.39 12.69
N THR A 25 -0.65 6.31 14.01
CA THR A 25 -0.09 5.18 14.77
C THR A 25 -0.84 3.89 14.47
N CYS A 26 -2.18 3.88 14.37
CA CYS A 26 -2.95 2.67 14.07
C CYS A 26 -2.54 2.07 12.70
N ILE A 27 -2.39 2.91 11.67
CA ILE A 27 -1.80 2.59 10.37
C ILE A 27 -0.39 2.00 10.53
N SER A 28 0.44 2.63 11.37
CA SER A 28 1.80 2.16 11.62
C SER A 28 1.81 0.77 12.26
N MET A 29 0.95 0.54 13.26
CA MET A 29 0.78 -0.77 13.91
C MET A 29 0.23 -1.83 12.94
N PHE A 30 -0.70 -1.44 12.05
CA PHE A 30 -1.24 -2.29 10.99
C PHE A 30 -0.13 -2.74 10.02
N VAL A 31 0.72 -1.82 9.55
CA VAL A 31 1.88 -2.15 8.70
C VAL A 31 2.91 -3.01 9.45
N TYR A 32 3.14 -2.75 10.74
CA TYR A 32 4.01 -3.56 11.59
C TYR A 32 3.53 -5.02 11.70
N THR A 33 2.24 -5.24 11.94
CA THR A 33 1.64 -6.58 12.02
C THR A 33 1.58 -7.25 10.64
N TYR A 34 1.24 -6.51 9.58
CA TYR A 34 1.21 -7.05 8.22
C TYR A 34 2.60 -7.47 7.74
N CYS A 35 3.66 -6.71 8.06
CA CYS A 35 5.03 -6.95 7.60
C CYS A 35 5.93 -7.67 8.62
N GLU A 36 5.39 -8.11 9.76
CA GLU A 36 6.10 -8.81 10.85
C GLU A 36 7.33 -8.06 11.41
N LEU A 37 7.32 -6.72 11.35
CA LEU A 37 8.50 -5.86 11.58
C LEU A 37 9.09 -6.00 12.99
N LYS A 38 10.40 -5.82 13.08
CA LYS A 38 11.21 -6.10 14.29
C LYS A 38 11.74 -4.85 15.01
N ASN A 39 11.72 -3.69 14.34
CA ASN A 39 12.14 -2.39 14.87
C ASN A 39 11.48 -2.06 16.22
N PRO A 40 12.24 -1.65 17.26
CA PRO A 40 11.69 -1.27 18.56
C PRO A 40 10.71 -0.10 18.49
N ILE A 41 9.65 -0.16 19.29
CA ILE A 41 8.58 0.84 19.34
C ILE A 41 8.65 1.66 20.63
N CYS A 42 8.64 2.99 20.51
CA CYS A 42 8.43 3.92 21.60
C CYS A 42 7.07 4.62 21.44
N PHE A 43 6.12 4.32 22.32
CA PHE A 43 4.88 5.07 22.42
C PHE A 43 5.09 6.33 23.28
N ILE A 44 4.52 7.44 22.84
CA ILE A 44 4.56 8.74 23.51
C ILE A 44 3.13 9.21 23.71
N ASP A 45 2.80 9.71 24.90
CA ASP A 45 1.55 10.42 25.12
C ASP A 45 1.68 11.91 24.76
N ASP A 46 1.41 12.24 23.49
CA ASP A 46 1.46 13.60 22.95
C ASP A 46 0.13 14.12 22.40
N HIS A 47 -0.85 13.24 22.14
CA HIS A 47 -2.17 13.63 21.67
C HIS A 47 -3.24 13.53 22.78
N ARG A 48 -4.17 14.49 22.82
CA ARG A 48 -5.21 14.52 23.86
C ARG A 48 -6.42 13.66 23.49
N ASN A 49 -6.83 13.74 22.23
CA ASN A 49 -8.05 13.12 21.69
C ASN A 49 -7.64 11.95 20.76
N TYR A 50 -7.32 10.79 21.33
CA TYR A 50 -7.05 9.60 20.53
C TYR A 50 -8.34 9.11 19.84
N CYS A 51 -8.22 8.67 18.59
CA CYS A 51 -9.34 8.30 17.70
C CYS A 51 -9.30 6.82 17.24
N CYS A 52 -8.38 6.05 17.78
CA CYS A 52 -8.25 4.62 17.55
C CYS A 52 -7.93 3.95 18.88
N GLU A 53 -8.36 2.70 19.04
CA GLU A 53 -7.98 1.86 20.16
C GLU A 53 -7.49 0.52 19.60
N VAL A 54 -6.39 0.01 20.14
CA VAL A 54 -5.75 -1.23 19.71
C VAL A 54 -5.44 -2.08 20.94
N SER A 55 -5.66 -3.40 20.86
CA SER A 55 -5.34 -4.33 21.93
C SER A 55 -3.84 -4.43 22.18
N GLN A 56 -3.44 -4.46 23.46
CA GLN A 56 -2.06 -4.77 23.83
C GLN A 56 -1.67 -6.22 23.49
N THR A 57 -2.63 -7.15 23.40
CA THR A 57 -2.36 -8.57 23.10
C THR A 57 -1.88 -8.81 21.66
N SER A 58 -2.13 -7.86 20.76
CA SER A 58 -1.69 -7.87 19.37
C SER A 58 -0.17 -7.81 19.21
N PHE A 59 0.55 -7.40 20.26
CA PHE A 59 2.00 -7.21 20.25
C PHE A 59 2.68 -8.02 21.36
N LYS A 60 3.85 -8.58 21.04
CA LYS A 60 4.75 -9.12 22.07
C LYS A 60 5.24 -7.95 22.93
N LYS A 61 5.00 -8.01 24.24
CA LYS A 61 5.29 -6.90 25.17
C LYS A 61 6.75 -6.42 25.09
N ASP A 62 7.66 -7.33 24.78
CA ASP A 62 9.11 -7.07 24.66
C ASP A 62 9.49 -6.12 23.49
N LYS A 63 8.57 -5.84 22.56
CA LYS A 63 8.82 -4.98 21.37
C LYS A 63 8.51 -3.50 21.57
N PHE A 64 7.76 -3.12 22.60
CA PHE A 64 7.31 -1.73 22.79
C PHE A 64 7.54 -1.23 24.21
N LYS A 65 7.75 0.08 24.35
CA LYS A 65 7.78 0.79 25.64
C LYS A 65 7.04 2.11 25.54
N PHE A 66 6.42 2.55 26.63
CA PHE A 66 5.93 3.92 26.77
C PHE A 66 7.04 4.80 27.32
N ILE A 67 7.16 6.03 26.80
CA ILE A 67 8.05 7.08 27.30
C ILE A 67 7.25 8.37 27.55
N PRO A 68 7.59 9.16 28.58
CA PRO A 68 6.92 10.44 28.80
C PRO A 68 7.35 11.44 27.72
N ASN A 69 6.43 12.29 27.28
CA ASN A 69 6.61 13.28 26.21
C ASN A 69 7.84 14.20 26.42
N ASN A 70 8.07 14.61 27.66
CA ASN A 70 9.24 15.42 28.03
C ASN A 70 10.61 14.74 27.79
N ALA A 71 10.67 13.43 27.60
CA ALA A 71 11.94 12.72 27.33
C ALA A 71 12.55 13.09 25.97
N LEU A 72 11.74 13.38 24.95
CA LEU A 72 12.23 13.86 23.65
C LEU A 72 12.46 15.38 23.65
N GLN A 73 11.62 16.13 24.37
CA GLN A 73 11.82 17.56 24.57
C GLN A 73 13.15 17.85 25.29
N ALA A 74 13.58 16.96 26.19
CA ALA A 74 14.89 17.01 26.84
C ALA A 74 16.09 16.72 25.89
N GLU A 75 15.88 16.06 24.75
CA GLU A 75 16.87 15.98 23.67
C GLU A 75 16.88 17.25 22.78
N GLY A 76 15.96 18.20 23.03
CA GLY A 76 15.75 19.39 22.19
C GLY A 76 14.99 19.10 20.89
N VAL A 77 14.27 17.97 20.82
CA VAL A 77 13.65 17.49 19.58
C VAL A 77 12.12 17.58 19.66
N HIS A 78 11.52 18.33 18.75
CA HIS A 78 10.09 18.28 18.45
C HIS A 78 9.89 17.41 17.21
N LEU A 79 9.13 16.32 17.33
CA LEU A 79 8.78 15.43 16.22
C LEU A 79 7.29 15.54 15.91
N VAL A 80 6.96 15.47 14.63
CA VAL A 80 5.64 15.01 14.18
C VAL A 80 5.71 13.50 14.10
N LEU A 81 4.78 12.79 14.74
CA LEU A 81 4.72 11.33 14.74
C LEU A 81 3.80 10.85 13.60
N PRO A 82 4.04 9.66 13.00
CA PRO A 82 5.10 8.71 13.30
C PRO A 82 6.48 9.19 12.82
N ALA A 83 7.53 8.81 13.55
CA ALA A 83 8.91 9.14 13.20
C ALA A 83 9.90 8.03 13.59
N VAL A 84 10.98 7.85 12.81
CA VAL A 84 12.05 6.88 13.08
C VAL A 84 13.34 7.59 13.43
N LYS A 85 14.02 7.20 14.51
CA LYS A 85 15.39 7.63 14.87
C LYS A 85 16.38 6.59 14.35
N ALA A 86 17.28 7.01 13.47
CA ALA A 86 18.30 6.13 12.91
C ALA A 86 19.39 5.82 13.94
N THR A 87 19.81 4.55 14.02
CA THR A 87 20.84 4.07 14.93
C THR A 87 22.18 4.77 14.65
N GLY A 88 22.87 5.23 15.70
CA GLY A 88 24.21 5.80 15.60
C GLY A 88 24.29 7.28 15.21
N GLY A 89 23.17 8.01 15.18
CA GLY A 89 23.17 9.44 14.83
C GLY A 89 22.03 10.25 15.47
N ARG A 90 21.87 11.49 14.99
CA ARG A 90 20.74 12.38 15.32
C ARG A 90 19.74 12.51 14.15
N THR A 91 19.77 11.56 13.21
CA THR A 91 18.90 11.58 12.03
C THR A 91 17.52 11.03 12.39
N PHE A 92 16.48 11.83 12.16
CA PHE A 92 15.09 11.44 12.29
C PHE A 92 14.42 11.44 10.91
N ILE A 93 13.48 10.51 10.71
CA ILE A 93 12.67 10.35 9.50
C ILE A 93 11.21 10.40 9.94
N ALA A 94 10.54 11.53 9.73
CA ALA A 94 9.16 11.78 10.14
C ALA A 94 8.19 11.73 8.95
N GLY A 95 6.89 11.52 9.23
CA GLY A 95 5.84 11.37 8.24
C GLY A 95 5.56 9.90 7.90
N ILE A 96 4.27 9.55 7.72
CA ILE A 96 3.80 8.15 7.64
C ILE A 96 4.51 7.37 6.53
N CYS A 97 4.54 7.91 5.31
CA CYS A 97 5.13 7.24 4.17
C CYS A 97 6.64 7.09 4.33
N ALA A 98 7.32 8.13 4.80
CA ALA A 98 8.77 8.12 4.99
C ALA A 98 9.21 7.15 6.11
N ALA A 99 8.55 7.21 7.27
CA ALA A 99 8.80 6.33 8.41
C ALA A 99 8.55 4.85 8.07
N LEU A 100 7.39 4.53 7.45
CA LEU A 100 7.03 3.15 7.12
C LEU A 100 7.89 2.57 6.00
N ARG A 101 8.23 3.37 4.97
CA ARG A 101 9.22 2.95 3.96
C ARG A 101 10.60 2.72 4.56
N TRP A 102 11.00 3.47 5.59
CA TRP A 102 12.28 3.26 6.27
C TRP A 102 12.32 1.92 7.03
N VAL A 103 11.30 1.59 7.84
CA VAL A 103 11.28 0.33 8.60
C VAL A 103 11.06 -0.90 7.70
N ILE A 104 10.27 -0.78 6.63
CA ILE A 104 10.16 -1.84 5.61
C ILE A 104 11.51 -2.10 4.95
N LYS A 105 12.24 -1.05 4.54
CA LYS A 105 13.59 -1.20 3.97
C LYS A 105 14.60 -1.74 4.99
N ALA A 106 14.52 -1.35 6.25
CA ALA A 106 15.35 -1.93 7.31
C ALA A 106 15.12 -3.45 7.46
N ASN A 107 13.86 -3.89 7.47
CA ASN A 107 13.51 -5.30 7.51
C ASN A 107 14.00 -6.07 6.25
N LEU A 108 14.02 -5.42 5.08
CA LEU A 108 14.57 -6.01 3.85
C LEU A 108 16.10 -6.11 3.83
N VAL A 109 16.83 -5.29 4.59
CA VAL A 109 18.30 -5.44 4.73
C VAL A 109 18.63 -6.75 5.48
N GLU A 110 17.83 -7.13 6.47
CA GLU A 110 18.01 -8.42 7.16
C GLU A 110 17.32 -9.60 6.45
N HIS A 111 16.20 -9.37 5.78
CA HIS A 111 15.36 -10.39 5.15
C HIS A 111 15.09 -10.04 3.67
N PRO A 112 16.09 -10.13 2.76
CA PRO A 112 15.98 -9.58 1.39
C PRO A 112 14.81 -10.09 0.55
N ASN A 113 14.42 -11.36 0.75
CA ASN A 113 13.31 -11.99 0.01
C ASN A 113 11.95 -11.85 0.74
N HIS A 114 11.80 -10.91 1.67
CA HIS A 114 10.56 -10.73 2.42
C HIS A 114 9.47 -10.05 1.58
N TYR A 115 8.23 -10.54 1.65
CA TYR A 115 7.11 -10.09 0.80
C TYR A 115 6.76 -8.60 0.96
N SER A 116 7.23 -7.94 2.02
CA SER A 116 7.10 -6.49 2.21
C SER A 116 7.86 -5.66 1.17
N GLU A 117 8.75 -6.26 0.35
CA GLU A 117 9.34 -5.57 -0.81
C GLU A 117 8.26 -5.05 -1.77
N GLY A 118 7.25 -5.87 -2.06
CA GLY A 118 6.16 -5.50 -2.98
C GLY A 118 5.39 -4.25 -2.55
N LEU A 119 5.29 -4.00 -1.24
CA LEU A 119 4.64 -2.81 -0.69
C LEU A 119 5.39 -1.51 -1.04
N LEU A 120 6.70 -1.58 -1.32
CA LEU A 120 7.45 -0.43 -1.79
C LEU A 120 7.13 -0.07 -3.26
N GLY A 121 6.33 -0.87 -3.96
CA GLY A 121 5.93 -0.67 -5.35
C GLY A 121 7.05 -0.96 -6.37
N PHE A 122 6.74 -0.83 -7.66
CA PHE A 122 7.71 -1.09 -8.72
C PHE A 122 8.99 -0.26 -8.57
N ARG A 123 10.18 -0.91 -8.60
CA ARG A 123 11.49 -0.30 -8.31
C ARG A 123 11.55 0.49 -6.98
N GLY A 124 10.67 0.16 -6.03
CA GLY A 124 10.55 0.87 -4.76
C GLY A 124 9.86 2.24 -4.84
N GLY A 125 9.10 2.52 -5.92
CA GLY A 125 8.51 3.82 -6.26
C GLY A 125 7.29 4.31 -5.46
N CYS A 126 6.53 3.42 -4.80
CA CYS A 126 5.32 3.78 -4.04
C CYS A 126 5.63 4.82 -2.96
N LEU A 127 4.96 5.96 -2.98
CA LEU A 127 5.07 7.02 -1.96
C LEU A 127 6.54 7.47 -1.68
N VAL A 128 7.38 7.57 -2.73
CA VAL A 128 8.76 8.10 -2.64
C VAL A 128 8.80 9.61 -2.41
N ALA A 129 7.95 10.34 -3.11
CA ALA A 129 7.94 11.80 -3.14
C ALA A 129 7.24 12.37 -1.89
N CYS A 130 7.70 13.52 -1.39
CA CYS A 130 7.08 14.19 -0.23
C CYS A 130 5.68 14.71 -0.54
N THR A 131 4.89 14.98 0.50
CA THR A 131 3.52 15.52 0.42
C THR A 131 3.44 16.85 -0.33
N GLU A 132 4.50 17.66 -0.33
CA GLU A 132 4.59 18.92 -1.09
C GLU A 132 4.72 18.71 -2.61
N SER A 133 5.29 17.58 -3.04
CA SER A 133 5.59 17.28 -4.47
C SER A 133 4.70 16.20 -5.06
N SER A 134 3.84 15.56 -4.26
CA SER A 134 2.98 14.45 -4.66
C SER A 134 1.60 14.57 -4.02
N LEU A 135 0.60 14.91 -4.84
CA LEU A 135 -0.81 14.91 -4.43
C LEU A 135 -1.25 13.55 -3.87
N TRP A 136 -0.73 12.46 -4.44
CA TRP A 136 -1.02 11.10 -3.97
C TRP A 136 -0.41 10.82 -2.59
N THR A 137 0.83 11.23 -2.35
CA THR A 137 1.45 11.10 -1.02
C THR A 137 0.72 11.98 0.00
N LYS A 138 0.34 13.21 -0.37
CA LYS A 138 -0.49 14.10 0.46
C LYS A 138 -1.84 13.46 0.82
N PHE A 139 -2.49 12.83 -0.16
CA PHE A 139 -3.78 12.16 0.03
C PHE A 139 -3.68 11.00 1.02
N CYS A 140 -2.70 10.10 0.83
CA CYS A 140 -2.48 8.95 1.72
C CYS A 140 -1.98 9.37 3.11
N GLU A 141 -1.04 10.31 3.20
CA GLU A 141 -0.37 10.65 4.47
C GLU A 141 -1.16 11.64 5.33
N LEU A 142 -1.91 12.57 4.73
CA LEU A 142 -2.55 13.67 5.45
C LEU A 142 -4.07 13.65 5.32
N GLU A 143 -4.62 13.49 4.11
CA GLU A 143 -6.05 13.74 3.88
C GLU A 143 -6.94 12.57 4.36
N MET A 144 -6.58 11.33 4.05
CA MET A 144 -7.28 10.14 4.54
C MET A 144 -7.19 9.99 6.08
N PRO A 145 -6.04 10.16 6.75
CA PRO A 145 -5.96 10.19 8.21
C PRO A 145 -6.75 11.34 8.85
N SER A 146 -6.61 12.57 8.33
CA SER A 146 -7.33 13.75 8.84
C SER A 146 -8.85 13.59 8.79
N ALA A 147 -9.39 12.84 7.82
CA ALA A 147 -10.81 12.54 7.76
C ALA A 147 -11.26 11.69 8.97
N VAL A 148 -10.53 10.63 9.32
CA VAL A 148 -10.84 9.78 10.49
C VAL A 148 -10.86 10.60 11.77
N SER A 149 -9.82 11.41 11.99
CA SER A 149 -9.71 12.22 13.21
C SER A 149 -10.81 13.29 13.33
N LYS A 150 -11.33 13.81 12.21
CA LYS A 150 -12.45 14.77 12.24
C LYS A 150 -13.79 14.10 12.59
N ASN A 151 -14.10 12.96 11.97
CA ASN A 151 -15.39 12.26 12.13
C ASN A 151 -15.62 11.65 13.53
N GLN A 152 -14.59 11.63 14.39
CA GLN A 152 -14.70 11.24 15.80
C GLN A 152 -14.72 12.41 16.79
N ASN A 153 -14.55 13.66 16.35
CA ASN A 153 -14.74 14.83 17.22
C ASN A 153 -16.14 15.47 17.02
N GLN A 154 -17.06 14.75 16.37
CA GLN A 154 -18.42 15.18 16.03
C GLN A 154 -19.51 14.59 16.95
N ASP A 155 -19.17 14.25 18.20
CA ASP A 155 -20.12 13.87 19.27
C ASP A 155 -20.94 15.09 19.78
N SER A 156 -21.30 15.99 18.87
CA SER A 156 -22.15 17.16 19.10
C SER A 156 -23.60 16.74 19.33
N ILE A 157 -24.26 17.44 20.27
CA ILE A 157 -25.58 17.07 20.83
C ILE A 157 -26.74 17.26 19.82
N GLU A 158 -26.52 18.01 18.75
CA GLU A 158 -27.51 18.27 17.69
C GLU A 158 -27.41 17.22 16.57
N PRO A 159 -28.53 16.58 16.15
CA PRO A 159 -28.53 15.58 15.07
C PRO A 159 -28.40 16.24 13.69
N SER A 160 -27.18 16.60 13.32
CA SER A 160 -26.83 16.93 11.94
C SER A 160 -26.79 15.68 11.05
N PRO A 161 -27.20 15.74 9.77
CA PRO A 161 -27.06 14.62 8.86
C PRO A 161 -25.58 14.27 8.61
N THR A 162 -25.31 12.98 8.46
CA THR A 162 -23.94 12.46 8.35
C THR A 162 -23.39 12.65 6.94
N GLU A 163 -22.40 13.52 6.79
CA GLU A 163 -21.76 13.79 5.49
C GLU A 163 -20.69 12.73 5.17
N ILE A 164 -20.77 12.09 4.00
CA ILE A 164 -19.73 11.16 3.54
C ILE A 164 -18.42 11.95 3.37
N PRO A 165 -17.31 11.54 4.03
CA PRO A 165 -16.03 12.22 3.88
C PRO A 165 -15.59 12.31 2.41
N PRO A 166 -15.30 13.52 1.87
CA PRO A 166 -14.93 13.69 0.45
C PRO A 166 -13.79 12.78 -0.02
N CYS A 167 -12.87 12.41 0.87
CA CYS A 167 -11.78 11.50 0.56
C CYS A 167 -12.24 10.07 0.23
N LEU A 168 -13.37 9.57 0.79
CA LEU A 168 -13.96 8.30 0.36
C LEU A 168 -14.50 8.36 -1.06
N MET A 169 -15.14 9.48 -1.44
CA MET A 169 -15.61 9.69 -2.80
C MET A 169 -14.45 9.80 -3.79
N LEU A 170 -13.30 10.35 -3.36
CA LEU A 170 -12.07 10.36 -4.14
C LEU A 170 -11.43 8.97 -4.26
N VAL A 171 -11.46 8.13 -3.21
CA VAL A 171 -11.07 6.70 -3.31
C VAL A 171 -11.96 5.99 -4.33
N GLU A 172 -13.29 6.11 -4.22
CA GLU A 172 -14.24 5.44 -5.11
C GLU A 172 -14.08 5.92 -6.56
N ALA A 173 -14.01 7.23 -6.80
CA ALA A 173 -13.75 7.78 -8.14
C ALA A 173 -12.38 7.36 -8.69
N HIS A 174 -11.40 7.07 -7.83
CA HIS A 174 -10.08 6.57 -8.22
C HIS A 174 -10.03 5.05 -8.46
N LEU A 175 -10.85 4.26 -7.78
CA LEU A 175 -11.00 2.82 -8.03
C LEU A 175 -11.91 2.52 -9.24
N GLN A 176 -12.89 3.40 -9.49
CA GLN A 176 -13.62 3.46 -10.76
C GLN A 176 -12.72 3.91 -11.91
N ARG A 177 -11.72 4.77 -11.62
CA ARG A 177 -10.66 5.01 -12.60
C ARG A 177 -9.88 3.71 -12.85
N PRO A 178 -9.46 3.50 -14.10
CA PRO A 178 -8.60 2.37 -14.48
C PRO A 178 -7.09 2.57 -14.14
N VAL A 179 -6.20 1.58 -14.38
CA VAL A 179 -4.77 1.59 -13.93
C VAL A 179 -3.74 2.06 -14.97
N ARG A 180 -2.92 3.03 -14.55
CA ARG A 180 -1.63 3.35 -15.20
C ARG A 180 -0.50 2.45 -14.73
N THR A 181 0.26 1.92 -15.69
CA THR A 181 1.66 1.54 -15.46
C THR A 181 2.45 1.77 -16.74
N HIS A 182 3.66 2.35 -16.64
CA HIS A 182 4.60 2.29 -17.75
C HIS A 182 4.95 0.82 -18.04
N ASN A 183 5.26 0.48 -19.30
CA ASN A 183 5.42 -0.91 -19.75
C ASN A 183 4.16 -1.81 -19.60
N ILE A 184 2.96 -1.23 -19.71
CA ILE A 184 1.67 -1.96 -19.65
C ILE A 184 1.61 -3.19 -20.57
N LEU A 185 2.24 -3.15 -21.74
CA LEU A 185 2.32 -4.27 -22.68
C LEU A 185 3.13 -5.45 -22.12
N LYS A 186 4.34 -5.20 -21.60
CA LYS A 186 5.16 -6.22 -20.92
C LYS A 186 4.41 -6.82 -19.75
N ARG A 187 3.73 -5.98 -18.96
CA ARG A 187 2.90 -6.40 -17.83
C ARG A 187 1.76 -7.33 -18.24
N LYS A 188 1.04 -7.02 -19.33
CA LYS A 188 0.01 -7.90 -19.93
C LYS A 188 0.61 -9.24 -20.38
N LEU A 189 1.77 -9.23 -21.05
CA LEU A 189 2.44 -10.44 -21.50
C LEU A 189 2.88 -11.34 -20.34
N ASP A 190 3.40 -10.78 -19.25
CA ASP A 190 3.86 -11.54 -18.10
C ASP A 190 2.67 -12.13 -17.28
N ILE A 191 1.54 -11.42 -17.19
CA ILE A 191 0.28 -11.97 -16.65
C ILE A 191 -0.24 -13.12 -17.52
N ALA A 192 -0.18 -13.00 -18.86
CA ALA A 192 -0.60 -14.07 -19.77
C ALA A 192 0.27 -15.34 -19.63
N LYS A 193 1.58 -15.19 -19.44
CA LYS A 193 2.52 -16.30 -19.15
C LYS A 193 2.18 -16.97 -17.80
N GLU A 194 1.97 -16.17 -16.76
CA GLU A 194 1.56 -16.63 -15.42
C GLU A 194 0.27 -17.47 -15.46
N VAL A 195 -0.75 -17.04 -16.23
CA VAL A 195 -2.01 -17.77 -16.40
C VAL A 195 -1.81 -19.07 -17.18
N LYS A 196 -1.11 -19.03 -18.33
CA LYS A 196 -0.79 -20.24 -19.11
C LYS A 196 -0.05 -21.29 -18.26
N LYS A 197 0.96 -20.86 -17.50
CA LYS A 197 1.77 -21.73 -16.63
C LYS A 197 0.94 -22.41 -15.53
N LYS A 198 0.01 -21.68 -14.90
CA LYS A 198 -0.89 -22.23 -13.86
C LYS A 198 -1.88 -23.25 -14.44
N ASN A 199 -2.40 -23.00 -15.64
CA ASN A 199 -3.29 -23.93 -16.34
C ASN A 199 -2.56 -25.23 -16.74
N SER A 200 -1.31 -25.15 -17.22
CA SER A 200 -0.52 -26.36 -17.54
C SER A 200 -0.19 -27.24 -16.33
N THR A 201 -0.13 -26.68 -15.12
CA THR A 201 0.05 -27.47 -13.88
C THR A 201 -1.23 -28.06 -13.30
N GLY A 202 -2.38 -27.88 -13.97
CA GLY A 202 -3.69 -28.32 -13.47
C GLY A 202 -4.17 -29.68 -13.97
N ILE A 203 -3.51 -30.31 -14.96
CA ILE A 203 -4.02 -31.49 -15.66
C ILE A 203 -2.92 -32.55 -15.86
N THR A 204 -2.63 -33.34 -14.82
CA THR A 204 -1.78 -34.55 -14.93
C THR A 204 -2.26 -35.68 -14.02
N SER A 205 -3.35 -36.38 -14.40
CA SER A 205 -3.68 -37.68 -13.81
C SER A 205 -4.55 -38.58 -14.71
N LYS A 206 -4.12 -38.84 -15.96
CA LYS A 206 -3.70 -40.20 -16.38
C LYS A 206 -3.48 -40.38 -17.90
N ASP A 207 -2.54 -41.28 -18.18
CA ASP A 207 -2.47 -42.25 -19.28
C ASP A 207 -2.64 -41.75 -20.74
N SER A 208 -1.51 -41.61 -21.43
CA SER A 208 -1.38 -41.79 -22.89
C SER A 208 0.06 -42.19 -23.24
N ASN A 209 0.24 -43.20 -24.10
CA ASN A 209 1.55 -43.63 -24.58
C ASN A 209 1.88 -42.98 -25.93
N ASN A 210 3.18 -42.73 -26.14
CA ASN A 210 3.92 -42.82 -27.41
C ASN A 210 3.60 -41.91 -28.63
N ILE A 211 4.73 -41.41 -29.19
CA ILE A 211 5.07 -41.27 -30.62
C ILE A 211 4.54 -40.00 -31.36
N ASP A 212 5.51 -39.12 -31.62
CA ASP A 212 5.85 -38.37 -32.86
C ASP A 212 4.76 -37.52 -33.58
N GLU A 213 5.07 -36.37 -34.23
CA GLU A 213 6.25 -36.07 -35.06
C GLU A 213 6.81 -34.63 -35.00
N ASN A 214 8.09 -34.51 -35.43
CA ASN A 214 8.72 -33.42 -36.21
C ASN A 214 8.39 -31.93 -35.94
N SER A 215 9.32 -31.22 -35.29
CA SER A 215 10.23 -30.20 -35.91
C SER A 215 11.05 -29.49 -34.81
N LYS A 216 12.39 -29.32 -34.90
CA LYS A 216 13.16 -28.36 -35.73
C LYS A 216 12.65 -26.91 -35.58
N LYS A 217 13.41 -25.93 -35.09
CA LYS A 217 14.88 -25.84 -34.87
C LYS A 217 15.23 -24.72 -33.86
N ASP A 218 16.45 -24.77 -33.31
CA ASP A 218 17.36 -23.66 -32.93
C ASP A 218 16.78 -22.42 -32.17
N SER A 219 17.20 -21.97 -30.97
CA SER A 219 18.45 -22.06 -30.18
C SER A 219 19.70 -21.53 -30.88
N ASN A 220 20.54 -20.65 -30.32
CA ASN A 220 20.60 -20.02 -29.00
C ASN A 220 21.57 -18.80 -29.04
N VAL A 221 21.64 -17.87 -28.08
CA VAL A 221 20.88 -17.77 -26.81
C VAL A 221 19.85 -16.61 -26.88
N GLU A 222 19.99 -15.35 -26.44
CA GLU A 222 20.99 -14.65 -25.60
C GLU A 222 20.35 -13.39 -24.93
N PHE A 223 20.95 -12.81 -23.88
CA PHE A 223 20.33 -11.78 -23.03
C PHE A 223 21.27 -10.61 -22.68
N THR A 224 20.89 -9.37 -23.00
CA THR A 224 21.45 -8.16 -22.36
C THR A 224 20.38 -7.11 -22.10
N ILE A 225 20.19 -6.78 -20.82
CA ILE A 225 19.63 -5.50 -20.38
C ILE A 225 20.80 -4.56 -20.17
N TYR A 226 20.77 -3.37 -20.76
CA TYR A 226 21.33 -2.18 -20.11
C TYR A 226 20.45 -0.96 -20.37
N ASP A 227 20.41 -0.08 -19.37
CA ASP A 227 19.87 1.27 -19.44
C ASP A 227 20.97 2.22 -19.94
N GLU A 228 20.66 3.49 -20.20
CA GLU A 228 21.61 4.55 -20.59
C GLU A 228 22.42 4.33 -21.90
N ASN A 229 21.86 4.70 -23.06
CA ASN A 229 22.45 5.64 -24.05
C ASN A 229 21.57 5.82 -25.31
N SER A 230 22.03 6.63 -26.27
CA SER A 230 21.25 7.17 -27.39
C SER A 230 21.19 6.30 -28.67
N CYS A 231 20.11 6.54 -29.45
CA CYS A 231 19.76 5.94 -30.75
C CYS A 231 19.20 4.49 -30.74
N PRO A 232 18.40 4.10 -31.76
CA PRO A 232 17.29 3.16 -31.56
C PRO A 232 17.55 1.71 -32.01
N VAL A 233 16.72 0.80 -31.48
CA VAL A 233 16.59 -0.59 -31.97
C VAL A 233 15.85 -0.59 -33.32
N ASN A 234 16.24 -1.50 -34.22
CA ASN A 234 15.79 -1.52 -35.61
C ASN A 234 14.34 -2.04 -35.76
N GLY A 235 13.60 -1.52 -36.74
CA GLY A 235 12.13 -1.67 -36.78
C GLY A 235 11.60 -3.04 -37.21
N GLU A 236 12.38 -3.85 -37.91
CA GLU A 236 11.89 -5.05 -38.61
C GLU A 236 11.66 -6.25 -37.67
N ASP A 237 12.44 -6.38 -36.59
CA ASP A 237 12.23 -7.39 -35.54
C ASP A 237 10.93 -7.16 -34.75
N VAL A 238 10.48 -5.90 -34.67
CA VAL A 238 9.23 -5.53 -33.96
C VAL A 238 8.00 -5.96 -34.77
N SER A 239 8.04 -5.83 -36.10
CA SER A 239 6.91 -6.19 -36.97
C SER A 239 6.56 -7.68 -36.89
N LYS A 240 7.57 -8.58 -36.95
CA LYS A 240 7.33 -10.03 -36.81
C LYS A 240 6.76 -10.41 -35.45
N ALA A 241 7.22 -9.75 -34.38
CA ALA A 241 6.67 -9.95 -33.03
C ALA A 241 5.25 -9.39 -32.85
N LEU A 242 4.74 -8.59 -33.79
CA LEU A 242 3.35 -8.14 -33.86
C LEU A 242 2.45 -9.14 -34.62
N GLU A 243 2.95 -9.75 -35.69
CA GLU A 243 2.16 -10.65 -36.56
C GLU A 243 1.81 -11.99 -35.89
N ASP A 244 2.71 -12.58 -35.09
CA ASP A 244 2.37 -13.75 -34.24
C ASP A 244 1.49 -13.38 -33.02
N LEU A 245 1.25 -12.09 -32.80
CA LEU A 245 0.43 -11.55 -31.71
C LEU A 245 -1.03 -11.31 -32.13
N VAL A 246 -1.52 -12.08 -33.12
CA VAL A 246 -2.92 -12.10 -33.54
C VAL A 246 -3.84 -12.56 -32.40
N ILE A 247 -4.33 -11.56 -31.68
CA ILE A 247 -5.58 -11.59 -30.94
C ILE A 247 -6.68 -11.82 -31.98
N THR A 248 -7.32 -13.00 -31.94
CA THR A 248 -8.35 -13.38 -32.92
C THR A 248 -9.66 -12.60 -32.71
N GLU A 249 -9.70 -11.39 -33.25
CA GLU A 249 -10.88 -10.58 -33.67
C GLU A 249 -12.02 -10.34 -32.67
N LYS A 250 -11.91 -10.73 -31.38
CA LYS A 250 -12.99 -10.61 -30.38
C LYS A 250 -12.55 -10.14 -28.99
N SER A 251 -11.76 -9.08 -28.92
CA SER A 251 -11.68 -8.28 -27.69
C SER A 251 -11.34 -6.81 -27.95
N GLU A 252 -12.39 -5.99 -28.07
CA GLU A 252 -12.34 -4.59 -27.69
C GLU A 252 -11.97 -4.48 -26.19
N ASP A 253 -11.33 -3.39 -25.78
CA ASP A 253 -11.00 -3.03 -24.38
C ASP A 253 -10.28 -4.07 -23.49
N PHE A 254 -8.99 -4.35 -23.81
CA PHE A 254 -8.01 -4.95 -22.88
C PHE A 254 -7.04 -3.91 -22.23
N SER A 255 -6.82 -3.82 -20.91
CA SER A 255 -7.43 -4.67 -19.88
C SER A 255 -6.81 -4.65 -18.43
N LEU A 256 -6.55 -3.52 -17.72
CA LEU A 256 -6.13 -3.51 -16.26
C LEU A 256 -6.75 -2.41 -15.34
N HIS A 257 -7.57 -2.75 -14.31
CA HIS A 257 -8.26 -1.87 -13.31
C HIS A 257 -7.56 -2.03 -11.97
N HIS A 258 -7.89 -1.17 -11.02
CA HIS A 258 -7.43 -1.26 -9.65
C HIS A 258 -7.98 -2.54 -8.98
N ASN A 259 -7.06 -3.42 -8.55
CA ASN A 259 -7.32 -4.35 -7.46
C ASN A 259 -7.02 -3.68 -6.10
N TYR A 260 -6.22 -2.61 -6.14
CA TYR A 260 -5.50 -1.93 -5.07
C TYR A 260 -5.26 -0.47 -5.48
N LEU A 261 -4.95 0.43 -4.55
CA LEU A 261 -4.98 1.88 -4.78
C LEU A 261 -3.95 2.38 -5.79
N GLU A 262 -2.73 1.85 -5.85
CA GLU A 262 -1.77 2.20 -6.91
C GLU A 262 -1.93 1.35 -8.19
N GLY A 263 -2.66 0.22 -8.14
CA GLY A 263 -3.04 -0.51 -9.35
C GLY A 263 -3.42 -1.96 -9.13
N ILE A 264 -2.69 -2.89 -9.76
CA ILE A 264 -2.97 -4.33 -9.63
C ILE A 264 -2.16 -5.02 -8.52
N ASP A 265 -1.13 -4.35 -8.00
CA ASP A 265 -0.25 -4.81 -6.90
C ASP A 265 -0.72 -4.22 -5.57
N LEU A 266 -0.55 -4.96 -4.47
CA LEU A 266 -0.71 -4.40 -3.12
C LEU A 266 0.51 -3.51 -2.80
N THR A 267 0.26 -2.27 -2.42
CA THR A 267 1.30 -1.26 -2.13
C THR A 267 1.21 -0.72 -0.70
N LEU A 268 2.16 0.11 -0.29
CA LEU A 268 2.09 0.80 1.00
C LEU A 268 0.92 1.80 1.05
N ALA A 269 0.50 2.37 -0.09
CA ALA A 269 -0.70 3.22 -0.14
C ALA A 269 -1.95 2.46 0.32
N ASP A 270 -2.09 1.19 -0.06
CA ASP A 270 -3.15 0.31 0.43
C ASP A 270 -3.08 0.11 1.94
N MET A 271 -1.89 -0.13 2.48
CA MET A 271 -1.73 -0.35 3.92
C MET A 271 -1.94 0.90 4.77
N ILE A 272 -1.78 2.09 4.18
CA ILE A 272 -2.05 3.38 4.83
C ILE A 272 -3.54 3.74 4.75
N VAL A 273 -4.16 3.59 3.59
CA VAL A 273 -5.54 4.06 3.36
C VAL A 273 -6.59 3.02 3.78
N PHE A 274 -6.29 1.71 3.74
CA PHE A 274 -7.26 0.67 4.14
C PHE A 274 -7.75 0.81 5.61
N PRO A 275 -6.89 1.07 6.61
CA PRO A 275 -7.35 1.40 7.96
C PRO A 275 -8.27 2.63 8.01
N CYS A 276 -7.93 3.71 7.28
CA CYS A 276 -8.78 4.90 7.23
C CYS A 276 -10.16 4.59 6.64
N VAL A 277 -10.22 3.91 5.50
CA VAL A 277 -11.49 3.51 4.85
C VAL A 277 -12.32 2.65 5.80
N HIS A 278 -11.70 1.70 6.52
CA HIS A 278 -12.40 0.89 7.50
C HIS A 278 -13.02 1.72 8.64
N TYR A 279 -12.23 2.59 9.31
CA TYR A 279 -12.76 3.41 10.40
C TYR A 279 -13.87 4.38 9.94
N LEU A 280 -13.77 4.93 8.73
CA LEU A 280 -14.82 5.80 8.19
C LEU A 280 -16.10 5.01 7.85
N LEU A 281 -15.99 3.83 7.22
CA LEU A 281 -17.16 3.00 6.90
C LEU A 281 -17.87 2.50 8.17
N VAL A 282 -17.12 2.03 9.18
CA VAL A 282 -17.70 1.60 10.47
C VAL A 282 -18.39 2.75 11.20
N ARG A 283 -17.92 4.00 11.04
CA ARG A 283 -18.62 5.19 11.57
C ARG A 283 -19.94 5.43 10.82
N LEU A 284 -19.92 5.38 9.48
CA LEU A 284 -21.10 5.58 8.63
C LEU A 284 -22.19 4.49 8.84
N GLU A 285 -21.79 3.25 9.13
CA GLU A 285 -22.72 2.15 9.46
C GLU A 285 -23.48 2.37 10.79
N VAL A 286 -23.04 3.31 11.64
CA VAL A 286 -23.69 3.63 12.93
C VAL A 286 -24.68 4.80 12.82
N GLU A 287 -24.60 5.64 11.78
CA GLU A 287 -25.32 6.92 11.68
C GLU A 287 -26.35 6.95 10.53
N THR A 288 -27.04 5.82 10.32
CA THR A 288 -27.82 5.55 9.09
C THR A 288 -29.08 6.39 8.88
N ASP A 289 -29.48 7.24 9.82
CA ASP A 289 -30.77 7.95 9.80
C ASP A 289 -30.83 9.07 8.74
N SER A 290 -29.69 9.67 8.36
CA SER A 290 -29.58 10.47 7.13
C SER A 290 -28.13 10.65 6.68
N ILE A 291 -27.82 10.20 5.46
CA ILE A 291 -26.48 10.32 4.86
C ILE A 291 -26.51 11.35 3.73
N VAL A 292 -25.59 12.31 3.75
CA VAL A 292 -25.39 13.35 2.73
C VAL A 292 -24.14 13.05 1.92
N VAL A 293 -24.23 13.18 0.60
CA VAL A 293 -23.12 12.97 -0.34
C VAL A 293 -22.64 14.32 -0.85
N PRO A 294 -21.42 14.79 -0.51
CA PRO A 294 -20.93 16.08 -0.99
C PRO A 294 -20.61 16.08 -2.49
N GLU A 295 -20.62 17.26 -3.11
CA GLU A 295 -20.00 17.44 -4.43
C GLU A 295 -18.48 17.52 -4.28
N VAL A 296 -17.74 16.72 -5.07
CA VAL A 296 -16.28 16.64 -5.01
C VAL A 296 -15.71 16.58 -6.43
N ASP A 297 -14.71 17.42 -6.73
CA ASP A 297 -13.95 17.33 -7.97
C ASP A 297 -13.20 15.99 -8.04
N LYS A 298 -13.69 15.08 -8.88
CA LYS A 298 -13.10 13.75 -9.07
C LYS A 298 -11.70 13.82 -9.70
N ASP A 299 -11.38 14.85 -10.50
CA ASP A 299 -10.09 15.04 -11.17
C ASP A 299 -9.02 15.67 -10.27
N SER A 300 -9.38 16.10 -9.06
CA SER A 300 -8.47 16.67 -8.06
C SER A 300 -7.25 15.80 -7.74
N LEU A 301 -7.43 14.47 -7.63
CA LEU A 301 -6.31 13.52 -7.46
C LEU A 301 -5.45 13.37 -8.73
N TYR A 302 -6.08 13.36 -9.91
CA TYR A 302 -5.44 12.98 -11.18
C TYR A 302 -6.06 13.67 -12.38
N LYS A 303 -5.43 14.74 -12.89
CA LYS A 303 -5.90 15.51 -14.07
C LYS A 303 -5.82 14.80 -15.44
N ARG A 304 -5.78 13.46 -15.51
CA ARG A 304 -5.78 12.63 -16.74
C ARG A 304 -6.27 11.19 -16.47
N ASP A 305 -6.88 10.53 -17.47
CA ASP A 305 -7.51 9.17 -17.42
C ASP A 305 -6.59 7.90 -17.64
N PRO A 306 -6.76 6.74 -16.94
CA PRO A 306 -5.77 5.65 -16.90
C PRO A 306 -6.18 4.17 -17.34
N SER A 307 -6.89 3.88 -18.45
CA SER A 307 -7.51 2.58 -18.93
C SER A 307 -6.82 1.18 -18.63
N TYR A 308 -7.42 0.02 -18.16
CA TYR A 308 -8.79 -0.59 -18.11
C TYR A 308 -9.18 -1.40 -16.79
N THR A 309 -9.46 -2.70 -16.40
CA THR A 309 -9.52 -4.21 -16.65
C THR A 309 -9.09 -5.13 -15.41
N LYS A 310 -8.38 -6.30 -15.42
CA LYS A 310 -8.27 -7.20 -14.18
C LYS A 310 -7.03 -8.16 -13.92
N MET A 311 -6.81 -8.54 -12.63
CA MET A 311 -6.25 -9.81 -12.00
C MET A 311 -4.72 -10.19 -11.96
N LYS A 312 -4.13 -10.91 -10.95
CA LYS A 312 -4.57 -11.52 -9.65
C LYS A 312 -3.37 -11.77 -8.66
N ILE A 313 -3.52 -11.59 -7.33
CA ILE A 313 -2.47 -11.76 -6.27
C ILE A 313 -2.61 -13.06 -5.43
N LYS A 314 -1.56 -13.44 -4.68
CA LYS A 314 -1.58 -14.38 -3.53
C LYS A 314 -1.04 -13.74 -2.22
N GLN A 315 -1.57 -14.23 -1.08
CA GLN A 315 -1.18 -14.04 0.34
C GLN A 315 -1.77 -12.87 1.15
N LYS A 316 -1.90 -13.14 2.47
CA LYS A 316 -2.48 -12.37 3.61
C LYS A 316 -3.56 -11.33 3.27
N SER A 317 -4.81 -11.62 3.68
CA SER A 317 -5.93 -10.66 3.65
C SER A 317 -5.69 -9.48 4.61
N PRO A 318 -5.70 -8.21 4.14
CA PRO A 318 -5.61 -7.01 4.98
C PRO A 318 -6.69 -6.98 6.07
N SER A 319 -7.94 -7.34 5.75
CA SER A 319 -9.05 -7.38 6.69
C SER A 319 -8.81 -8.32 7.87
N ARG A 320 -8.05 -9.41 7.67
CA ARG A 320 -7.72 -10.36 8.75
C ARG A 320 -6.60 -9.85 9.66
N VAL A 321 -5.75 -8.92 9.19
CA VAL A 321 -4.77 -8.24 10.04
C VAL A 321 -5.44 -7.16 10.87
N LEU A 322 -6.43 -6.46 10.32
CA LEU A 322 -7.16 -5.42 11.07
C LEU A 322 -8.04 -6.03 12.18
N GLN A 323 -8.59 -7.23 11.97
CA GLN A 323 -9.22 -8.06 13.03
C GLN A 323 -8.27 -8.54 14.14
N LEU A 324 -6.97 -8.24 14.08
CA LEU A 324 -5.99 -8.56 15.12
C LEU A 324 -5.53 -7.31 15.88
N LEU A 325 -6.04 -6.12 15.55
CA LEU A 325 -5.80 -4.87 16.28
C LEU A 325 -6.94 -4.65 17.30
#